data_AF-A0AAD0MMT6-F1
#
_entry.id   AF-A0AAD0MMT6-F1
#
_cell.length_a   1.000
_cell.length_b   1.000
_cell.length_c   1.000
_cell.angle_alpha   90.00
_cell.angle_beta   90.00
_cell.angle_gamma   90.00
#
_symmetry.space_group_name_H-M   'P 1'
#
loop_
_entity.id
_entity.type
_entity.pdbx_description
1 polymer ?
#
loop_
_entity_poly.entity_id
_entity_poly.type
_entity_poly.pdbx_seq_one_letter_code
_entity_poly.pdbx_strand_id
1 'polypeptide(L)' 'MNLKKITIPDRDSYGCLVGFKKLNVLWECPTCGSEMGEPQLTHHAEDGFHGSVHTWENKCGHIAKYADLKEIAK' A
#
# COMPACT_ATOMS: atom_id res chain seq x y z
N MET A 1 4.92 13.42 11.73
CA MET A 1 4.48 12.74 10.49
C MET A 1 5.02 11.33 10.53
N ASN A 2 4.15 10.32 10.53
CA ASN A 2 4.58 8.92 10.46
C ASN A 2 4.71 8.57 8.97
N LEU A 3 5.93 8.37 8.49
CA LEU A 3 6.18 7.96 7.11
C LEU A 3 6.58 6.49 7.09
N LYS A 4 5.98 5.73 6.18
CA LYS A 4 6.34 4.33 5.96
C LYS A 4 6.72 4.11 4.51
N LYS A 5 7.76 3.32 4.30
CA LYS A 5 8.18 2.83 2.99
C LYS A 5 7.48 1.50 2.75
N ILE A 6 6.59 1.45 1.76
CA ILE A 6 5.83 0.25 1.40
C ILE A 6 6.12 -0.17 -0.03
N THR A 7 5.86 -1.43 -0.31
CA THR A 7 5.86 -2.02 -1.66
C THR A 7 4.42 -2.35 -2.02
N ILE A 8 3.94 -1.88 -3.16
CA ILE A 8 2.58 -2.14 -3.65
C ILE A 8 2.62 -2.70 -5.08
N PRO A 9 1.54 -3.36 -5.54
CA PRO A 9 1.39 -3.66 -6.96
C PRO A 9 1.39 -2.37 -7.79
N ASP A 10 2.17 -2.35 -8.87
CA ASP A 10 2.13 -1.28 -9.85
C ASP A 10 1.20 -1.69 -10.99
N ARG A 11 0.16 -0.88 -11.20
CA ARG A 11 -0.89 -1.16 -12.19
C ARG A 11 -0.90 -0.08 -13.26
N ASP A 12 -1.12 -0.48 -14.50
CA ASP A 12 -1.32 0.45 -15.61
C ASP A 12 -2.70 1.11 -15.60
N SER A 13 -2.99 1.93 -16.61
CA SER A 13 -4.28 2.63 -16.75
C SER A 13 -5.48 1.70 -16.98
N TYR A 14 -5.25 0.45 -17.37
CA TYR A 14 -6.29 -0.57 -17.53
C TYR A 14 -6.45 -1.43 -16.26
N GLY A 15 -5.64 -1.17 -15.23
CA GLY A 15 -5.64 -1.92 -13.97
C GLY A 15 -4.83 -3.21 -14.03
N CYS A 16 -4.12 -3.48 -15.13
CA CYS A 16 -3.28 -4.67 -15.28
C CYS A 16 -2.00 -4.52 -14.47
N LEU A 17 -1.58 -5.60 -13.80
CA LEU A 17 -0.32 -5.64 -13.06
C LEU A 17 0.85 -5.55 -14.04
N VAL A 18 1.68 -4.52 -13.87
CA VAL A 18 2.91 -4.32 -14.66
C VAL A 18 4.17 -4.52 -13.82
N GLY A 19 4.04 -4.66 -12.50
CA GLY A 19 5.14 -4.97 -11.60
C GLY A 19 4.85 -4.57 -10.16
N PHE A 20 5.90 -4.24 -9.42
CA PHE A 20 5.82 -3.80 -8.02
C PHE A 20 6.64 -2.53 -7.85
N LYS A 21 6.10 -1.55 -7.12
CA LYS A 21 6.82 -0.31 -6.83
C LYS A 21 6.93 -0.04 -5.34
N LYS A 22 7.99 0.67 -4.96
CA LYS A 22 8.24 1.11 -3.60
C LYS A 22 7.96 2.60 -3.50
N LEU A 23 7.22 3.02 -2.48
CA LEU A 23 6.89 4.41 -2.28
C LEU A 23 6.85 4.76 -0.78
N ASN A 24 7.04 6.03 -0.47
CA ASN A 24 6.93 6.55 0.89
C ASN A 24 5.56 7.18 1.05
N VAL A 25 4.80 6.73 2.04
CA VAL A 25 3.45 7.22 2.31
C VAL A 25 3.36 7.84 3.69
N LEU A 26 2.45 8.79 3.82
CA LEU A 26 1.94 9.19 5.12
C LEU A 26 1.10 8.04 5.70
N TRP A 27 1.47 7.58 6.90
CA TRP A 27 0.93 6.38 7.52
C TRP A 27 -0.20 6.68 8.49
N GLU A 28 -1.31 7.14 7.93
CA GLU A 28 -2.54 7.44 8.64
C GLU A 28 -3.74 7.00 7.81
N CYS A 29 -4.82 6.61 8.48
CA CYS A 29 -6.02 6.16 7.80
C CYS A 29 -6.59 7.34 6.99
N PRO A 30 -6.74 7.22 5.66
CA PRO A 30 -7.23 8.33 4.82
C PRO A 30 -8.67 8.73 5.15
N THR A 31 -9.44 7.85 5.82
CA THR A 31 -10.84 8.11 6.20
C THR A 31 -10.98 8.86 7.52
N CYS A 32 -10.18 8.51 8.54
CA CYS A 32 -10.37 9.01 9.91
C CYS A 32 -9.11 9.59 10.57
N GLY A 33 -7.97 9.58 9.90
CA GLY A 33 -6.69 10.09 10.41
C GLY A 33 -6.05 9.27 11.54
N SER A 34 -6.65 8.15 11.93
CA SER A 34 -6.07 7.26 12.95
C SER A 34 -4.82 6.56 12.45
N GLU A 35 -3.94 6.16 13.37
CA GLU A 35 -2.76 5.37 13.03
C GLU A 35 -3.16 4.06 12.34
N MET A 36 -2.50 3.77 11.22
CA MET A 36 -2.70 2.52 10.48
C MET A 36 -1.94 1.36 11.11
N GLY A 37 -2.40 0.14 10.83
CA GLY A 37 -1.71 -1.08 11.28
C GLY A 37 -0.28 -1.16 10.75
N GLU A 38 0.54 -2.00 11.37
CA GLU A 38 1.90 -2.20 10.91
C GLU A 38 1.91 -2.96 9.58
N PRO A 39 2.59 -2.45 8.53
CA PRO A 39 2.60 -3.10 7.24
C PRO A 39 3.40 -4.40 7.29
N GLN A 40 2.77 -5.50 6.91
CA GLN A 40 3.36 -6.84 6.85
C GLN A 40 3.67 -7.19 5.40
N LEU A 41 4.86 -7.74 5.17
CA LEU A 41 5.22 -8.21 3.84
C LEU A 41 4.53 -9.54 3.56
N THR A 42 3.77 -9.61 2.47
CA THR A 42 3.00 -10.77 2.06
C THR A 42 3.38 -11.15 0.63
N HIS A 43 3.46 -12.45 0.36
CA HIS A 43 3.65 -12.95 -1.00
C HIS A 43 2.44 -12.61 -1.87
N HIS A 44 2.70 -12.11 -3.08
CA HIS A 44 1.68 -11.78 -4.06
C HIS A 44 2.04 -12.42 -5.40
N ALA A 45 1.08 -13.15 -5.97
CA ALA A 45 1.19 -13.74 -7.28
C ALA A 45 -0.09 -13.43 -8.07
N GLU A 46 0.04 -12.77 -9.21
CA GLU A 46 -1.05 -12.35 -10.09
C GLU A 46 -0.51 -12.30 -11.54
N ASP A 47 -1.24 -12.88 -12.50
CA ASP A 47 -0.93 -12.83 -13.94
C ASP A 47 0.54 -13.18 -14.31
N GLY A 48 1.13 -14.16 -13.61
CA GLY A 48 2.51 -14.61 -13.83
C GLY A 48 3.58 -13.75 -13.15
N PHE A 49 3.21 -12.60 -12.58
CA PHE A 49 4.09 -11.83 -11.70
C PHE A 49 4.11 -12.45 -10.31
N HIS A 50 5.31 -12.60 -9.77
CA HIS A 50 5.54 -13.12 -8.43
C HIS A 50 6.40 -12.13 -7.66
N GLY A 51 5.97 -11.77 -6.45
CA GLY A 51 6.68 -10.80 -5.65
C GLY A 51 6.12 -10.68 -4.24
N SER A 52 6.37 -9.54 -3.62
CA SER A 52 5.89 -9.28 -2.27
C SER A 52 5.42 -7.84 -2.12
N VAL A 53 4.27 -7.71 -1.49
CA VAL A 53 3.60 -6.42 -1.24
C VAL A 53 3.36 -6.26 0.24
N HIS A 54 3.27 -5.03 0.71
CA HIS A 54 2.94 -4.75 2.09
C HIS A 54 1.43 -4.69 2.25
N THR A 55 0.88 -5.52 3.12
CA THR A 55 -0.54 -5.49 3.54
C THR A 55 -0.63 -5.00 4.98
N TRP A 56 -1.79 -4.54 5.42
CA TRP A 56 -1.99 -4.07 6.80
C TRP A 56 -3.45 -4.25 7.20
N GLU A 57 -3.67 -4.27 8.51
CA GLU A 57 -5.00 -4.24 9.10
C GLU A 57 -5.16 -3.00 9.97
N ASN A 58 -6.13 -2.16 9.64
CA ASN A 58 -6.37 -0.94 10.39
C ASN A 58 -7.25 -1.23 11.61
N LYS A 59 -6.75 -0.88 12.81
CA LYS A 59 -7.52 -1.01 14.07
C LYS A 59 -8.79 -0.15 14.09
N CYS A 60 -8.86 0.91 13.27
CA CYS A 60 -10.05 1.74 13.14
C CYS A 60 -11.19 1.07 12.34
N GLY A 61 -10.96 -0.10 11.74
CA GLY A 61 -11.97 -0.85 10.98
C GLY A 61 -12.18 -0.36 9.53
N HIS A 62 -11.58 0.76 9.14
CA HIS A 62 -11.64 1.25 7.76
C HIS A 62 -10.63 0.55 6.85
N ILE A 63 -11.08 0.19 5.64
CA ILE A 63 -10.20 -0.33 4.59
C ILE A 63 -9.49 0.85 3.92
N ALA A 64 -8.18 0.95 4.12
CA ALA A 64 -7.33 1.90 3.38
C ALA A 64 -6.73 1.17 2.17
N LYS A 65 -7.11 1.57 0.94
CA LYS A 65 -6.53 0.99 -0.28
C LYS A 65 -5.21 1.65 -0.61
N TYR A 66 -4.35 0.95 -1.36
CA TYR A 66 -3.09 1.50 -1.85
C TYR A 66 -3.26 2.85 -2.59
N ALA A 67 -4.33 2.98 -3.37
CA ALA A 67 -4.62 4.17 -4.16
C ALA A 67 -5.06 5.39 -3.32
N ASP A 68 -5.54 5.17 -2.10
CA ASP A 68 -6.00 6.24 -1.21
C ASP A 68 -4.84 6.79 -0.35
N LEU A 69 -3.68 6.14 -0.38
CA LEU A 69 -2.53 6.57 0.40
C LEU A 69 -1.86 7.78 -0.23
N LYS A 70 -1.55 8.77 0.61
CA LYS A 70 -0.84 9.96 0.20
C LYS A 70 0.65 9.67 0.07
N GLU A 71 1.11 9.55 -1.18
CA GLU A 71 2.53 9.49 -1.51
C GLU A 71 3.22 10.81 -1.15
N ILE A 72 4.36 10.70 -0.49
CA ILE A 72 5.27 11.82 -0.23
C ILE A 72 6.47 11.62 -1.15
N ALA A 73 6.49 12.37 -2.26
CA ALA A 73 7.66 12.47 -3.12
C ALA A 73 8.85 12.99 -2.29
N LYS A 74 10.00 12.33 -2.45
CA LYS A 74 11.23 12.69 -1.73
C LYS A 74 11.92 13.88 -2.40
#